data_AF-A0A830I1Y2-F1
#
_entry.id   AF-A0A830I1Y2-F1
#
_cell.length_a   1.000
_cell.length_b   1.000
_cell.length_c   1.000
_cell.angle_alpha   90.00
_cell.angle_beta   90.00
_cell.angle_gamma   90.00
#
_symmetry.space_group_name_H-M   'P 1'
#
loop_
_entity.id
_entity.type
_entity.pdbx_description
1 polymer ?
#
loop_
_entity_poly.entity_id
_entity_poly.type
_entity_poly.pdbx_seq_one_letter_code
_entity_poly.pdbx_strand_id
1 'polypeptide(L)'
;MGVSSMLADCTYKKTIQASLVLLNVITLAFSLTLIGLAAPNVGYERKGSTHHMHGGANSVLDDPYAALCLFGAITGFISLLGVLGGIRGNKTFLVFYFALLLAATAMLLYAAVLCLVFKAEADYYVSSYWDKYENSMPESWSRMDAIRKAHKVLEAAGALCATVAAIDLYQLYAASVIMGHEYALARSVQIINFFSFVMGVGVAYVAVECIRRKVGGDWAPGMMVTLAICTIILSCTGFVQSFGEKTHRVAVFHLVACVVILVLTIACAVAAFVEGQKTKRWVDDHWDKIGSEDITQKQVHDWWQAHATLLGVACCFLAISLILNIVGSSYFIHTTRRSRREGGADAVSGTKSFANAAYAGGDAESAEDGMLNGEALSNDAHVARSEL
;
A
#
# COMPACT_ATOMS: atom_id res chain seq x y z
N MET A 1 -29.52 13.51 -21.35
CA MET A 1 -29.43 12.44 -20.33
C MET A 1 -30.57 12.64 -19.34
N GLY A 2 -31.50 11.70 -19.26
CA GLY A 2 -32.79 11.88 -18.59
C GLY A 2 -32.75 11.65 -17.08
N VAL A 3 -33.68 12.28 -16.35
CA VAL A 3 -33.91 12.19 -14.90
C VAL A 3 -33.90 10.74 -14.37
N SER A 4 -34.34 9.77 -15.17
CA SER A 4 -34.30 8.34 -14.84
C SER A 4 -32.87 7.81 -14.60
N SER A 5 -31.88 8.25 -15.39
CA SER A 5 -30.47 7.85 -15.20
C SER A 5 -29.87 8.43 -13.92
N MET A 6 -30.29 9.64 -13.53
CA MET A 6 -29.83 10.30 -12.30
C MET A 6 -30.42 9.66 -11.04
N LEU A 7 -31.69 9.23 -11.09
CA LEU A 7 -32.36 8.53 -9.99
C LEU A 7 -31.78 7.13 -9.76
N ALA A 8 -31.44 6.40 -10.83
CA ALA A 8 -30.77 5.10 -10.73
C ALA A 8 -29.39 5.23 -10.07
N ASP A 9 -28.61 6.24 -10.46
CA ASP A 9 -27.26 6.46 -9.92
C ASP A 9 -27.27 6.88 -8.44
N CYS A 10 -28.26 7.68 -8.04
CA CYS A 10 -28.48 8.06 -6.63
C CYS A 10 -28.87 6.87 -5.76
N THR A 11 -29.77 6.01 -6.26
CA THR A 11 -30.21 4.81 -5.52
C THR A 11 -29.06 3.83 -5.37
N TYR A 12 -28.30 3.59 -6.43
CA TYR A 12 -27.13 2.72 -6.42
C TYR A 12 -26.09 3.16 -5.38
N LYS A 13 -25.73 4.45 -5.35
CA LYS A 13 -24.76 4.98 -4.38
C LYS A 13 -25.22 4.82 -2.93
N LYS A 14 -26.51 5.02 -2.64
CA LYS A 14 -27.07 4.80 -1.30
C LYS A 14 -27.00 3.33 -0.89
N THR A 15 -27.28 2.40 -1.81
CA THR A 15 -27.14 0.97 -1.53
C THR A 15 -25.69 0.60 -1.22
N ILE A 16 -24.73 1.07 -2.03
CA ILE A 16 -23.29 0.83 -1.80
C ILE A 16 -22.82 1.44 -0.47
N GLN A 17 -23.30 2.63 -0.12
CA GLN A 17 -23.01 3.28 1.16
C GLN A 17 -23.56 2.48 2.34
N ALA A 18 -24.79 1.95 2.25
CA ALA A 18 -25.35 1.08 3.27
C ALA A 18 -24.56 -0.24 3.40
N SER A 19 -24.15 -0.84 2.28
CA SER A 19 -23.29 -2.03 2.26
C SER A 19 -21.93 -1.75 2.92
N LEU A 20 -21.32 -0.59 2.65
CA LEU A 20 -20.06 -0.20 3.29
C LEU A 20 -20.21 -0.13 4.81
N VAL A 21 -21.27 0.51 5.32
CA VAL A 21 -21.52 0.59 6.77
C VAL A 21 -21.73 -0.80 7.37
N LEU A 22 -22.57 -1.63 6.74
CA LEU A 22 -22.85 -2.99 7.20
C LEU A 22 -21.57 -3.85 7.27
N LEU A 23 -20.75 -3.79 6.22
CA LEU A 23 -19.51 -4.58 6.18
C LEU A 23 -18.50 -4.11 7.24
N ASN A 24 -18.42 -2.81 7.53
CA ASN A 24 -17.55 -2.33 8.62
C ASN A 24 -18.05 -2.80 9.99
N VAL A 25 -19.37 -2.90 10.21
CA VAL A 25 -19.91 -3.51 11.44
C VAL A 25 -19.54 -4.99 11.54
N ILE A 26 -19.60 -5.73 10.42
CA ILE A 26 -19.16 -7.13 10.36
C ILE A 26 -17.65 -7.25 10.63
N THR A 27 -16.82 -6.43 9.99
CA THR A 27 -15.37 -6.41 10.23
C THR A 27 -15.03 -6.05 11.68
N LEU A 28 -15.79 -5.15 12.32
CA LEU A 28 -15.62 -4.83 13.73
C LEU A 28 -15.88 -6.06 14.62
N ALA A 29 -16.96 -6.82 14.36
CA ALA A 29 -17.25 -8.06 15.08
C ALA A 29 -16.13 -9.11 14.90
N PHE A 30 -15.59 -9.22 13.68
CA PHE A 30 -14.43 -10.08 13.41
C PHE A 30 -13.16 -9.63 14.13
N SER A 31 -12.89 -8.33 14.19
CA SER A 31 -11.79 -7.75 14.97
C SER A 31 -11.90 -8.12 16.45
N LEU A 32 -13.10 -7.99 17.04
CA LEU A 32 -13.33 -8.39 18.43
C LEU A 32 -13.15 -9.90 18.63
N THR A 33 -13.51 -10.71 17.63
CA THR A 33 -13.31 -12.17 17.65
C THR A 33 -11.83 -12.52 17.59
N LEU A 34 -11.04 -11.85 16.73
CA LEU A 34 -9.58 -12.01 16.68
C LEU A 34 -8.94 -11.70 18.04
N ILE A 35 -9.31 -10.58 18.66
CA ILE A 35 -8.83 -10.20 19.99
C ILE A 35 -9.26 -11.24 21.04
N GLY A 36 -10.51 -11.69 21.02
CA GLY A 36 -11.02 -12.69 21.96
C GLY A 36 -10.35 -14.07 21.85
N LEU A 37 -9.97 -14.48 20.63
CA LEU A 37 -9.22 -15.71 20.38
C LEU A 37 -7.76 -15.61 20.83
N ALA A 38 -7.14 -14.44 20.65
CA ALA A 38 -5.72 -14.25 20.88
C ALA A 38 -5.40 -13.83 22.33
N ALA A 39 -6.18 -12.92 22.92
CA ALA A 39 -5.90 -12.32 24.23
C ALA A 39 -5.66 -13.34 25.37
N PRO A 40 -6.43 -14.44 25.50
CA PRO A 40 -6.17 -15.44 26.54
C PRO A 40 -4.82 -16.16 26.40
N ASN A 41 -4.23 -16.13 25.20
CA ASN A 41 -3.00 -16.85 24.86
C ASN A 41 -1.77 -15.93 24.78
N VAL A 42 -1.95 -14.61 24.93
CA VAL A 42 -0.83 -13.64 24.92
C VAL A 42 0.10 -13.91 26.10
N GLY A 43 1.39 -14.09 25.84
CA GLY A 43 2.40 -14.31 26.88
C GLY A 43 2.63 -15.76 27.29
N TYR A 44 1.95 -16.75 26.69
CA TYR A 44 2.32 -18.17 26.84
C TYR A 44 3.76 -18.41 26.36
N GLU A 45 4.18 -17.76 25.27
CA GLU A 45 5.57 -17.86 24.79
C GLU A 45 6.54 -17.01 25.62
N ARG A 46 6.08 -15.88 26.17
CA ARG A 46 6.93 -14.94 26.93
C ARG A 46 7.40 -15.51 28.27
N LYS A 47 6.63 -16.42 28.88
CA LYS A 47 7.08 -17.19 30.05
C LYS A 47 8.09 -18.28 29.70
N GLY A 48 8.16 -18.67 28.43
CA GLY A 48 9.10 -19.69 27.95
C GLY A 48 10.41 -19.15 27.36
N SER A 49 10.36 -17.99 26.70
CA SER A 49 11.48 -17.43 25.94
C SER A 49 12.47 -16.58 26.75
N THR A 50 12.22 -16.35 28.04
CA THR A 50 13.07 -15.55 28.96
C THR A 50 14.51 -16.07 29.11
N HIS A 51 14.85 -17.23 28.56
CA HIS A 51 16.22 -17.77 28.59
C HIS A 51 16.95 -17.88 27.26
N HIS A 52 16.33 -17.62 26.10
CA HIS A 52 17.05 -17.76 24.80
C HIS A 52 16.91 -16.61 23.80
N MET A 53 16.13 -15.56 24.08
CA MET A 53 16.16 -14.34 23.25
C MET A 53 16.76 -13.15 24.01
N HIS A 54 18.03 -13.28 24.39
CA HIS A 54 18.87 -12.12 24.68
C HIS A 54 19.47 -11.63 23.37
N GLY A 55 18.66 -10.89 22.60
CA GLY A 55 19.07 -10.36 21.31
C GLY A 55 18.04 -9.40 20.71
N GLY A 56 17.78 -8.28 21.40
CA GLY A 56 17.28 -7.05 20.76
C GLY A 56 15.82 -7.04 20.27
N ALA A 57 15.00 -6.27 21.00
CA ALA A 57 13.60 -5.92 20.74
C ALA A 57 12.56 -7.02 21.05
N ASN A 58 11.86 -6.85 22.17
CA ASN A 58 10.59 -7.51 22.47
C ASN A 58 9.53 -7.05 21.44
N SER A 59 9.55 -7.56 20.22
CA SER A 59 8.63 -7.12 19.19
C SER A 59 7.28 -7.79 19.44
N VAL A 60 6.20 -7.00 19.42
CA VAL A 60 4.81 -7.51 19.51
C VAL A 60 4.48 -8.47 18.37
N LEU A 61 5.31 -8.49 17.32
CA LEU A 61 5.16 -9.35 16.15
C LEU A 61 5.80 -10.73 16.33
N ASP A 62 6.63 -10.92 17.36
CA ASP A 62 7.31 -12.20 17.63
C ASP A 62 6.37 -13.20 18.31
N ASP A 63 5.39 -12.71 19.08
CA ASP A 63 4.31 -13.53 19.65
C ASP A 63 3.10 -13.48 18.69
N PRO A 64 2.73 -14.59 18.02
CA PRO A 64 1.64 -14.60 17.04
C PRO A 64 0.30 -14.19 17.66
N TYR A 65 0.08 -14.43 18.95
CA TYR A 65 -1.13 -14.00 19.64
C TYR A 65 -1.11 -12.49 19.92
N ALA A 66 0.04 -11.94 20.32
CA ALA A 66 0.17 -10.49 20.49
C ALA A 66 0.00 -9.74 19.15
N ALA A 67 0.56 -10.29 18.06
CA ALA A 67 0.37 -9.78 16.70
C ALA A 67 -1.11 -9.80 16.28
N LEU A 68 -1.82 -10.91 16.53
CA LEU A 68 -3.26 -11.02 16.23
C LEU A 68 -4.10 -10.02 17.03
N CYS A 69 -3.79 -9.79 18.31
CA CYS A 69 -4.44 -8.74 19.11
C CYS A 69 -4.20 -7.35 18.51
N LEU A 70 -2.96 -7.05 18.10
CA LEU A 70 -2.61 -5.78 17.47
C LEU A 70 -3.36 -5.59 16.14
N PHE A 71 -3.38 -6.60 15.27
CA PHE A 71 -4.12 -6.55 14.01
C PHE A 71 -5.62 -6.43 14.23
N GLY A 72 -6.18 -7.17 15.19
CA GLY A 72 -7.57 -7.01 15.59
C GLY A 72 -7.88 -5.57 16.01
N ALA A 73 -7.07 -4.99 16.90
CA ALA A 73 -7.27 -3.62 17.38
C ALA A 73 -7.20 -2.57 16.25
N ILE A 74 -6.21 -2.69 15.36
CA ILE A 74 -6.05 -1.80 14.20
C ILE A 74 -7.28 -1.92 13.28
N THR A 75 -7.68 -3.14 12.94
CA THR A 75 -8.83 -3.41 12.07
C THR A 75 -10.14 -2.93 12.69
N GLY A 76 -10.32 -3.07 14.01
CA GLY A 76 -11.46 -2.54 14.73
C GLY A 76 -11.52 -1.01 14.69
N PHE A 77 -10.39 -0.34 14.90
CA PHE A 77 -10.30 1.11 14.77
C PHE A 77 -10.62 1.59 13.35
N ILE A 78 -10.05 0.96 12.33
CA ILE A 78 -10.33 1.28 10.91
C ILE A 78 -11.81 1.05 10.58
N SER A 79 -12.41 -0.01 11.11
CA SER A 79 -13.84 -0.30 10.93
C SER A 79 -14.74 0.80 11.50
N LEU A 80 -14.40 1.33 12.68
CA LEU A 80 -15.12 2.46 13.26
C LEU A 80 -15.02 3.71 12.37
N LEU A 81 -13.83 3.99 11.81
CA LEU A 81 -13.67 5.05 10.82
C LEU A 81 -14.51 4.74 9.57
N GLY A 82 -14.58 3.50 9.10
CA GLY A 82 -15.42 3.13 7.95
C GLY A 82 -16.91 3.38 8.19
N VAL A 83 -17.43 3.04 9.38
CA VAL A 83 -18.81 3.34 9.78
C VAL A 83 -19.06 4.86 9.78
N LEU A 84 -18.19 5.63 10.44
CA LEU A 84 -18.32 7.08 10.52
C LEU A 84 -18.23 7.75 9.14
N GLY A 85 -17.34 7.26 8.28
CA GLY A 85 -17.15 7.74 6.92
C GLY A 85 -18.32 7.40 6.02
N GLY A 86 -18.84 6.18 6.15
CA GLY A 86 -20.05 5.73 5.48
C GLY A 86 -21.26 6.55 5.88
N ILE A 87 -21.44 6.90 7.16
CA ILE A 87 -22.59 7.72 7.60
C ILE A 87 -22.45 9.18 7.16
N ARG A 88 -21.27 9.79 7.36
CA ARG A 88 -21.06 11.22 7.09
C ARG A 88 -20.92 11.55 5.60
N GLY A 89 -20.53 10.59 4.76
CA GLY A 89 -20.32 10.80 3.32
C GLY A 89 -19.20 11.80 2.98
N ASN A 90 -18.33 12.13 3.93
CA ASN A 90 -17.25 13.09 3.72
C ASN A 90 -16.12 12.44 2.91
N LYS A 91 -15.85 12.95 1.71
CA LYS A 91 -14.83 12.43 0.79
C LYS A 91 -13.42 12.42 1.40
N THR A 92 -13.02 13.46 2.13
CA THR A 92 -11.69 13.53 2.75
C THR A 92 -11.52 12.42 3.79
N PHE A 93 -12.57 12.17 4.57
CA PHE A 93 -12.57 11.12 5.58
C PHE A 93 -12.58 9.73 4.95
N LEU A 94 -13.33 9.54 3.86
CA LEU A 94 -13.32 8.31 3.06
C LEU A 94 -11.95 8.03 2.42
N VAL A 95 -11.21 9.05 1.98
CA VAL A 95 -9.84 8.90 1.47
C VAL A 95 -8.90 8.41 2.57
N PHE A 96 -8.98 9.01 3.76
CA PHE A 96 -8.16 8.58 4.90
C PHE A 96 -8.48 7.14 5.30
N TYR A 97 -9.75 6.80 5.40
CA TYR A 97 -10.22 5.43 5.63
C TYR A 97 -9.71 4.47 4.54
N PHE A 98 -9.83 4.83 3.25
CA PHE A 98 -9.38 4.01 2.14
C PHE A 98 -7.87 3.71 2.23
N ALA A 99 -7.05 4.71 2.56
CA ALA A 99 -5.61 4.53 2.71
C ALA A 99 -5.25 3.59 3.88
N LEU A 100 -5.91 3.75 5.03
CA LEU A 100 -5.71 2.86 6.18
C LEU A 100 -6.17 1.43 5.88
N LEU A 101 -7.33 1.30 5.23
CA LEU A 101 -7.90 0.00 4.87
C LEU A 101 -6.99 -0.76 3.90
N LEU A 102 -6.44 -0.07 2.90
CA LEU A 102 -5.47 -0.65 1.96
C LEU A 102 -4.25 -1.23 2.70
N ALA A 103 -3.72 -0.49 3.68
CA ALA A 103 -2.61 -0.96 4.49
C ALA A 103 -3.01 -2.15 5.38
N ALA A 104 -4.20 -2.10 6.00
CA ALA A 104 -4.72 -3.17 6.85
C ALA A 104 -4.98 -4.46 6.08
N THR A 105 -5.52 -4.40 4.87
CA THR A 105 -5.74 -5.58 4.02
C THR A 105 -4.43 -6.34 3.77
N ALA A 106 -3.34 -5.62 3.47
CA ALA A 106 -2.03 -6.23 3.28
C ALA A 106 -1.46 -6.83 4.58
N MET A 107 -1.64 -6.16 5.73
CA MET A 107 -1.27 -6.74 7.04
C MET A 107 -2.05 -8.02 7.35
N LEU A 108 -3.35 -8.05 7.06
CA LEU A 108 -4.21 -9.20 7.31
C LEU A 108 -3.89 -10.39 6.40
N LEU A 109 -3.59 -10.16 5.12
CA LEU A 109 -3.13 -11.23 4.22
C LEU A 109 -1.82 -11.82 4.71
N TYR A 110 -0.90 -10.97 5.17
CA TYR A 110 0.33 -11.46 5.78
C TYR A 110 0.07 -12.25 7.05
N ALA A 111 -0.76 -11.74 7.97
CA ALA A 111 -1.12 -12.44 9.20
C ALA A 111 -1.77 -13.80 8.91
N ALA A 112 -2.58 -13.89 7.85
CA ALA A 112 -3.17 -15.15 7.40
C ALA A 112 -2.11 -16.16 6.98
N VAL A 113 -1.14 -15.75 6.14
CA VAL A 113 -0.02 -16.61 5.73
C VAL A 113 0.82 -17.01 6.93
N LEU A 114 1.13 -16.06 7.82
CA LEU A 114 1.92 -16.29 9.03
C LEU A 114 1.27 -17.38 9.91
N CYS A 115 -0.03 -17.26 10.20
CA CYS A 115 -0.76 -18.26 10.97
C CYS A 115 -0.74 -19.65 10.32
N LEU A 116 -0.83 -19.72 8.98
CA LEU A 116 -0.79 -21.00 8.26
C LEU A 116 0.61 -21.62 8.25
N VAL A 117 1.67 -20.81 8.14
CA VAL A 117 3.07 -21.27 8.26
C VAL A 117 3.35 -21.76 9.67
N PHE A 118 3.00 -20.98 10.71
CA PHE A 118 3.16 -21.43 12.10
C PHE A 118 2.33 -22.66 12.42
N LYS A 119 1.14 -22.82 11.83
CA LYS A 119 0.37 -24.06 11.96
C LYS A 119 1.17 -25.25 11.43
N ALA A 120 1.83 -25.12 10.27
CA ALA A 120 2.62 -26.21 9.70
C ALA A 120 3.85 -26.57 10.56
N GLU A 121 4.41 -25.60 11.28
CA GLU A 121 5.58 -25.79 12.14
C GLU A 121 5.25 -26.05 13.62
N ALA A 122 3.98 -25.93 14.03
CA ALA A 122 3.57 -26.01 15.43
C ALA A 122 3.93 -27.37 16.07
N ASP A 123 3.83 -28.46 15.31
CA ASP A 123 4.26 -29.79 15.75
C ASP A 123 5.72 -29.79 16.20
N TYR A 124 6.61 -29.15 15.43
CA TYR A 124 8.03 -29.07 15.72
C TYR A 124 8.31 -28.18 16.93
N TYR A 125 7.69 -27.00 17.00
CA TYR A 125 7.90 -26.07 18.11
C TYR A 125 7.40 -26.64 19.43
N VAL A 126 6.15 -27.10 19.49
CA VAL A 126 5.60 -27.68 20.73
C VAL A 126 6.40 -28.91 21.13
N SER A 127 6.85 -29.71 20.16
CA SER A 127 7.67 -30.89 20.42
C SER A 127 9.06 -30.58 20.99
N SER A 128 9.74 -29.61 20.41
CA SER A 128 11.13 -29.26 20.76
C SER A 128 11.22 -28.55 22.11
N TYR A 129 10.13 -27.91 22.53
CA TYR A 129 10.10 -27.12 23.76
C TYR A 129 9.16 -27.68 24.85
N TRP A 130 8.55 -28.85 24.62
CA TRP A 130 7.62 -29.47 25.58
C TRP A 130 8.24 -29.62 26.96
N ASP A 131 9.39 -30.30 27.05
CA ASP A 131 10.07 -30.62 28.32
C ASP A 131 10.47 -29.35 29.10
N LYS A 132 10.66 -28.23 28.39
CA LYS A 132 10.99 -26.94 28.98
C LYS A 132 9.75 -26.23 29.55
N TYR A 133 8.57 -26.47 28.98
CA TYR A 133 7.34 -25.73 29.30
C TYR A 133 6.25 -26.57 29.95
N GLU A 134 6.45 -27.88 30.10
CA GLU A 134 5.52 -28.81 30.73
C GLU A 134 5.07 -28.29 32.11
N ASN A 135 6.00 -27.79 32.92
CA ASN A 135 5.73 -27.22 34.25
C ASN A 135 4.97 -25.88 34.24
N SER A 136 4.87 -25.21 33.08
CA SER A 136 4.15 -23.94 32.91
C SER A 136 2.78 -24.11 32.24
N MET A 137 2.52 -25.29 31.68
CA MET A 137 1.24 -25.64 31.08
C MET A 137 0.27 -26.12 32.17
N PRO A 138 -1.05 -26.01 31.95
CA PRO A 138 -2.02 -26.62 32.85
C PRO A 138 -1.74 -28.12 32.99
N GLU A 139 -1.72 -28.65 34.22
CA GLU A 139 -1.43 -30.07 34.52
C GLU A 139 -2.33 -31.06 33.75
N SER A 140 -3.48 -30.58 33.26
CA SER A 140 -4.43 -31.37 32.48
C SER A 140 -4.10 -31.49 30.99
N TRP A 141 -3.09 -30.80 30.47
CA TRP A 141 -2.79 -30.80 29.04
C TRP A 141 -1.73 -31.83 28.68
N SER A 142 -2.10 -32.78 27.83
CA SER A 142 -1.10 -33.59 27.13
C SER A 142 -0.44 -32.78 26.01
N ARG A 143 0.77 -33.20 25.62
CA ARG A 143 1.50 -32.64 24.45
C ARG A 143 0.65 -32.62 23.19
N MET A 144 -0.09 -33.70 22.95
CA MET A 144 -1.00 -33.81 21.79
C MET A 144 -2.18 -32.83 21.88
N ASP A 145 -2.66 -32.51 23.08
CA ASP A 145 -3.74 -31.54 23.26
C ASP A 145 -3.25 -30.11 23.04
N ALA A 146 -2.03 -29.78 23.47
CA ALA A 146 -1.40 -28.50 23.19
C ALA A 146 -1.18 -28.28 21.68
N ILE A 147 -0.65 -29.28 20.98
CA ILE A 147 -0.50 -29.27 19.51
C ILE A 147 -1.86 -29.09 18.83
N ARG A 148 -2.85 -29.90 19.19
CA ARG A 148 -4.19 -29.85 18.59
C ARG A 148 -4.85 -28.49 18.83
N LYS A 149 -4.65 -27.89 20.00
CA LYS A 149 -5.15 -26.55 20.32
C LYS A 149 -4.44 -25.48 19.49
N ALA A 150 -3.11 -25.54 19.37
CA ALA A 150 -2.34 -24.61 18.54
C ALA A 150 -2.79 -24.67 17.08
N HIS A 151 -2.92 -25.86 16.50
CA HIS A 151 -3.42 -26.05 15.13
C HIS A 151 -4.80 -25.43 14.92
N LYS A 152 -5.76 -25.72 15.82
CA LYS A 152 -7.12 -25.20 15.70
C LYS A 152 -7.16 -23.67 15.80
N VAL A 153 -6.42 -23.09 16.73
CA VAL A 153 -6.43 -21.63 16.94
C VAL A 153 -5.74 -20.91 15.79
N LEU A 154 -4.57 -21.38 15.35
CA LEU A 154 -3.83 -20.77 14.24
C LEU A 154 -4.57 -20.93 12.91
N GLU A 155 -5.20 -22.08 12.65
CA GLU A 155 -6.05 -22.27 11.49
C GLU A 155 -7.25 -21.31 11.48
N ALA A 156 -7.97 -21.22 12.60
CA ALA A 156 -9.11 -20.34 12.73
C ALA A 156 -8.70 -18.87 12.56
N ALA A 157 -7.60 -18.45 13.20
CA ALA A 157 -7.07 -17.08 13.07
C ALA A 157 -6.65 -16.77 11.63
N GLY A 158 -5.94 -17.68 10.97
CA GLY A 158 -5.50 -17.50 9.58
C GLY A 158 -6.69 -17.39 8.62
N ALA A 159 -7.68 -18.27 8.76
CA ALA A 159 -8.91 -18.22 7.96
C ALA A 159 -9.69 -16.93 8.20
N LEU A 160 -9.74 -16.46 9.46
CA LEU A 160 -10.41 -15.23 9.83
C LEU A 160 -9.73 -14.01 9.22
N CYS A 161 -8.40 -13.91 9.32
CA CYS A 161 -7.62 -12.85 8.69
C CYS A 161 -7.83 -12.81 7.16
N ALA A 162 -7.81 -13.97 6.48
CA ALA A 162 -8.05 -14.05 5.04
C ALA A 162 -9.47 -13.60 4.66
N THR A 163 -10.47 -14.00 5.46
CA THR A 163 -11.87 -13.62 5.25
C THR A 163 -12.07 -12.12 5.42
N VAL A 164 -11.49 -11.53 6.48
CA VAL A 164 -11.55 -10.09 6.71
C VAL A 164 -10.83 -9.32 5.59
N ALA A 165 -9.67 -9.78 5.14
CA ALA A 165 -8.98 -9.17 4.01
C ALA A 165 -9.85 -9.16 2.73
N ALA A 166 -10.61 -10.24 2.47
CA ALA A 166 -11.54 -10.28 1.34
C ALA A 166 -12.71 -9.29 1.50
N ILE A 167 -13.22 -9.13 2.73
CA ILE A 167 -14.24 -8.12 3.04
C ILE A 167 -13.68 -6.71 2.83
N ASP A 168 -12.46 -6.46 3.29
CA ASP A 168 -11.79 -5.16 3.15
C ASP A 168 -11.56 -4.79 1.67
N LEU A 169 -11.27 -5.76 0.80
CA LEU A 169 -11.22 -5.52 -0.65
C LEU A 169 -12.56 -5.04 -1.21
N TYR A 170 -13.68 -5.60 -0.75
CA TYR A 170 -15.00 -5.11 -1.14
C TYR A 170 -15.29 -3.73 -0.54
N GLN A 171 -14.87 -3.46 0.69
CA GLN A 171 -15.00 -2.15 1.32
C GLN A 171 -14.19 -1.08 0.59
N LEU A 172 -12.97 -1.39 0.13
CA LEU A 172 -12.17 -0.53 -0.75
C LEU A 172 -12.94 -0.24 -2.05
N TYR A 173 -13.51 -1.27 -2.68
CA TYR A 173 -14.35 -1.09 -3.86
C TYR A 173 -15.53 -0.15 -3.58
N ALA A 174 -16.31 -0.41 -2.53
CA ALA A 174 -17.47 0.41 -2.15
C ALA A 174 -17.07 1.87 -1.85
N ALA A 175 -16.00 2.09 -1.09
CA ALA A 175 -15.46 3.42 -0.82
C ALA A 175 -15.03 4.12 -2.11
N SER A 176 -14.40 3.40 -3.05
CA SER A 176 -14.00 3.97 -4.34
C SER A 176 -15.20 4.37 -5.22
N VAL A 177 -16.30 3.60 -5.19
CA VAL A 177 -17.56 3.96 -5.90
C VAL A 177 -18.15 5.24 -5.32
N ILE A 178 -18.20 5.38 -3.99
CA ILE A 178 -18.77 6.55 -3.30
C ILE A 178 -17.94 7.81 -3.60
N MET A 179 -16.61 7.69 -3.57
CA MET A 179 -15.71 8.80 -3.88
C MET A 179 -15.66 9.16 -5.38
N GLY A 180 -15.90 8.16 -6.23
CA GLY A 180 -15.55 8.15 -7.65
C GLY A 180 -14.19 7.48 -7.86
N HIS A 181 -14.14 6.44 -8.72
CA HIS A 181 -12.94 5.63 -8.94
C HIS A 181 -11.73 6.46 -9.37
N GLU A 182 -11.95 7.46 -10.24
CA GLU A 182 -10.90 8.34 -10.74
C GLU A 182 -10.24 9.14 -9.60
N TYR A 183 -11.09 9.70 -8.73
CA TYR A 183 -10.64 10.45 -7.56
C TYR A 183 -9.93 9.54 -6.54
N ALA A 184 -10.50 8.35 -6.27
CA ALA A 184 -9.90 7.38 -5.36
C ALA A 184 -8.52 6.92 -5.83
N LEU A 185 -8.37 6.60 -7.12
CA LEU A 185 -7.11 6.19 -7.71
C LEU A 185 -6.09 7.33 -7.65
N ALA A 186 -6.48 8.56 -8.02
CA ALA A 186 -5.58 9.71 -7.99
C ALA A 186 -5.07 10.04 -6.59
N ARG A 187 -5.96 10.02 -5.57
CA ARG A 187 -5.56 10.24 -4.18
C ARG A 187 -4.70 9.10 -3.64
N SER A 188 -4.97 7.85 -4.03
CA SER A 188 -4.15 6.72 -3.62
C SER A 188 -2.72 6.83 -4.14
N VAL A 189 -2.54 7.18 -5.41
CA VAL A 189 -1.22 7.45 -6.00
C VAL A 189 -0.52 8.58 -5.25
N GLN A 190 -1.21 9.69 -4.96
CA GLN A 190 -0.63 10.80 -4.18
C GLN A 190 -0.16 10.37 -2.80
N ILE A 191 -0.98 9.61 -2.07
CA ILE A 191 -0.67 9.15 -0.71
C ILE A 191 0.53 8.20 -0.74
N ILE A 192 0.54 7.21 -1.63
CA ILE A 192 1.64 6.24 -1.76
C ILE A 192 2.95 6.97 -2.08
N ASN A 193 2.93 7.92 -3.01
CA ASN A 193 4.11 8.70 -3.36
C ASN A 193 4.55 9.63 -2.22
N PHE A 194 3.63 10.22 -1.46
CA PHE A 194 3.99 11.02 -0.29
C PHE A 194 4.69 10.17 0.78
N PHE A 195 4.14 9.01 1.14
CA PHE A 195 4.80 8.11 2.08
C PHE A 195 6.13 7.59 1.55
N SER A 196 6.21 7.26 0.27
CA SER A 196 7.46 6.84 -0.37
C SER A 196 8.53 7.94 -0.33
N PHE A 197 8.14 9.20 -0.51
CA PHE A 197 9.03 10.35 -0.36
C PHE A 197 9.58 10.45 1.07
N VAL A 198 8.71 10.39 2.08
CA VAL A 198 9.10 10.41 3.51
C VAL A 198 10.04 9.25 3.84
N MET A 199 9.73 8.05 3.34
CA MET A 199 10.60 6.87 3.48
C MET A 199 11.95 7.08 2.81
N GLY A 200 12.00 7.67 1.61
CA GLY A 200 13.25 8.02 0.94
C GLY A 200 14.12 8.99 1.75
N VAL A 201 13.51 10.01 2.37
CA VAL A 201 14.21 10.92 3.30
C VAL A 201 14.73 10.15 4.53
N GLY A 202 13.92 9.23 5.07
CA GLY A 202 14.35 8.34 6.16
C GLY A 202 15.55 7.48 5.78
N VAL A 203 15.56 6.86 4.60
CA VAL A 203 16.68 6.06 4.10
C VAL A 203 17.93 6.92 3.92
N ALA A 204 17.80 8.15 3.42
CA ALA A 204 18.92 9.09 3.33
C ALA A 204 19.50 9.41 4.73
N TYR A 205 18.66 9.61 5.73
CA TYR A 205 19.11 9.81 7.12
C TYR A 205 19.86 8.57 7.65
N VAL A 206 19.32 7.36 7.43
CA VAL A 206 20.01 6.12 7.84
C VAL A 206 21.36 5.98 7.13
N ALA A 207 21.45 6.35 5.85
CA ALA A 207 22.71 6.32 5.12
C ALA A 207 23.77 7.23 5.76
N VAL A 208 23.38 8.44 6.21
CA VAL A 208 24.29 9.35 6.94
C VAL A 208 24.75 8.72 8.26
N GLU A 209 23.86 8.08 9.01
CA GLU A 209 24.23 7.37 10.24
C GLU A 209 25.16 6.18 9.99
N CYS A 210 24.96 5.42 8.89
CA CYS A 210 25.89 4.36 8.48
C CYS A 210 27.29 4.91 8.19
N ILE A 211 27.40 6.07 7.51
CA ILE A 211 28.70 6.74 7.27
C ILE A 211 29.35 7.13 8.61
N ARG A 212 28.58 7.77 9.50
CA ARG A 212 29.10 8.26 10.78
C ARG A 212 29.59 7.14 11.69
N ARG A 213 28.88 6.02 11.72
CA ARG A 213 29.18 4.85 12.57
C ARG A 213 30.07 3.81 11.87
N LYS A 214 30.43 4.03 10.60
CA LYS A 214 31.18 3.09 9.75
C LYS A 214 30.54 1.69 9.71
N VAL A 215 29.21 1.63 9.60
CA VAL A 215 28.44 0.39 9.55
C VAL A 215 28.18 0.00 8.10
N GLY A 216 28.42 -1.28 7.74
CA GLY A 216 28.11 -1.83 6.43
C GLY A 216 29.22 -1.68 5.38
N GLY A 217 30.42 -1.24 5.79
CA GLY A 217 31.53 -0.95 4.90
C GLY A 217 31.31 0.24 3.97
N ASP A 218 32.25 0.51 3.06
CA ASP A 218 32.21 1.71 2.20
C ASP A 218 31.09 1.69 1.14
N TRP A 219 30.58 0.50 0.80
CA TRP A 219 29.61 0.34 -0.28
C TRP A 219 28.16 0.54 0.18
N ALA A 220 27.82 0.12 1.40
CA ALA A 220 26.44 0.13 1.88
C ALA A 220 25.84 1.55 1.96
N PRO A 221 26.54 2.56 2.52
CA PRO A 221 25.99 3.92 2.54
C PRO A 221 25.80 4.49 1.14
N GLY A 222 26.72 4.22 0.21
CA GLY A 222 26.58 4.63 -1.19
C GLY A 222 25.34 4.04 -1.86
N MET A 223 25.06 2.75 -1.61
CA MET A 223 23.82 2.11 -2.08
C MET A 223 22.57 2.71 -1.43
N MET A 224 22.59 2.98 -0.12
CA MET A 224 21.45 3.58 0.59
C MET A 224 21.15 5.00 0.11
N VAL A 225 22.17 5.83 -0.11
CA VAL A 225 22.01 7.18 -0.68
C VAL A 225 21.40 7.09 -2.10
N THR A 226 21.92 6.18 -2.93
CA THR A 226 21.39 5.97 -4.28
C THR A 226 19.90 5.56 -4.23
N LEU A 227 19.55 4.61 -3.37
CA LEU A 227 18.18 4.16 -3.17
C LEU A 227 17.27 5.28 -2.67
N ALA A 228 17.73 6.09 -1.73
CA ALA A 228 17.00 7.24 -1.21
C ALA A 228 16.71 8.27 -2.31
N ILE A 229 17.72 8.65 -3.10
CA ILE A 229 17.58 9.61 -4.21
C ILE A 229 16.61 9.06 -5.26
N CYS A 230 16.77 7.80 -5.67
CA CYS A 230 15.87 7.16 -6.63
C CYS A 230 14.42 7.14 -6.12
N THR A 231 14.22 6.82 -4.84
CA THR A 231 12.89 6.77 -4.20
C THR A 231 12.27 8.17 -4.16
N ILE A 232 13.04 9.20 -3.77
CA ILE A 232 12.57 10.58 -3.72
C ILE A 232 12.19 11.08 -5.11
N ILE A 233 13.04 10.89 -6.12
CA ILE A 233 12.77 11.32 -7.50
C ILE A 233 11.53 10.61 -8.03
N LEU A 234 11.44 9.29 -7.85
CA LEU A 234 10.27 8.53 -8.29
C LEU A 234 9.00 9.03 -7.60
N SER A 235 9.06 9.28 -6.30
CA SER A 235 7.93 9.81 -5.54
C SER A 235 7.50 11.19 -6.02
N CYS A 236 8.43 12.10 -6.31
CA CYS A 236 8.14 13.41 -6.87
C CYS A 236 7.47 13.29 -8.24
N THR A 237 7.96 12.41 -9.13
CA THR A 237 7.33 12.19 -10.44
C THR A 237 5.91 11.63 -10.30
N GLY A 238 5.68 10.73 -9.33
CA GLY A 238 4.38 10.16 -9.01
C GLY A 238 3.40 11.20 -8.45
N PHE A 239 3.90 12.15 -7.66
CA PHE A 239 3.13 13.29 -7.20
C PHE A 239 2.75 14.19 -8.38
N VAL A 240 3.73 14.66 -9.17
CA VAL A 240 3.53 15.57 -10.31
C VAL A 240 2.55 15.01 -11.33
N GLN A 241 2.64 13.71 -11.68
CA GLN A 241 1.72 13.13 -12.68
C GLN A 241 0.25 13.24 -12.26
N SER A 242 -0.05 13.24 -10.96
CA SER A 242 -1.42 13.29 -10.45
C SER A 242 -2.07 14.68 -10.51
N PHE A 243 -1.32 15.75 -10.80
CA PHE A 243 -1.80 17.14 -10.77
C PHE A 243 -2.25 17.73 -12.11
N GLY A 244 -2.18 17.03 -13.25
CA GLY A 244 -2.67 17.67 -14.46
C GLY A 244 -2.66 16.89 -15.76
N GLU A 245 -3.41 17.43 -16.72
CA GLU A 245 -3.64 16.91 -18.07
C GLU A 245 -2.41 17.03 -18.99
N LYS A 246 -1.39 17.80 -18.58
CA LYS A 246 -0.17 18.05 -19.37
C LYS A 246 1.03 17.17 -18.96
N THR A 247 0.83 16.23 -18.04
CA THR A 247 1.92 15.43 -17.45
C THR A 247 2.15 14.09 -18.14
N HIS A 248 1.58 13.86 -19.34
CA HIS A 248 1.67 12.58 -20.06
C HIS A 248 3.08 11.98 -20.12
N ARG A 249 4.11 12.79 -20.41
CA ARG A 249 5.51 12.32 -20.45
C ARG A 249 6.01 11.88 -19.07
N VAL A 250 5.65 12.61 -18.03
CA VAL A 250 6.01 12.28 -16.64
C VAL A 250 5.31 10.99 -16.21
N ALA A 251 4.04 10.82 -16.57
CA ALA A 251 3.29 9.60 -16.27
C ALA A 251 3.87 8.36 -16.98
N VAL A 252 4.29 8.50 -18.26
CA VAL A 252 4.98 7.41 -18.98
C VAL A 252 6.31 7.07 -18.33
N PHE A 253 7.12 8.07 -17.98
CA PHE A 253 8.39 7.86 -17.28
C PHE A 253 8.18 7.13 -15.95
N HIS A 254 7.25 7.61 -15.12
CA HIS A 254 6.95 7.03 -13.82
C HIS A 254 6.44 5.59 -13.95
N LEU A 255 5.54 5.32 -14.91
CA LEU A 255 5.07 3.97 -15.23
C LEU A 255 6.24 3.02 -15.53
N VAL A 256 7.12 3.40 -16.47
CA VAL A 256 8.26 2.58 -16.89
C VAL A 256 9.20 2.35 -15.70
N ALA A 257 9.50 3.38 -14.92
CA ALA A 257 10.36 3.27 -13.75
C ALA A 257 9.76 2.32 -12.70
N CYS A 258 8.46 2.43 -12.39
CA CYS A 258 7.80 1.51 -11.46
C CYS A 258 7.79 0.06 -11.95
N VAL A 259 7.58 -0.17 -13.25
CA VAL A 259 7.64 -1.53 -13.84
C VAL A 259 9.05 -2.11 -13.71
N VAL A 260 10.08 -1.34 -14.05
CA VAL A 260 11.48 -1.78 -13.92
C VAL A 260 11.80 -2.11 -12.46
N ILE A 261 11.43 -1.24 -11.52
CA ILE A 261 11.67 -1.46 -10.08
C ILE A 261 10.92 -2.69 -9.57
N LEU A 262 9.68 -2.92 -10.02
CA LEU A 262 8.91 -4.10 -9.64
C LEU A 262 9.60 -5.38 -10.12
N VAL A 263 10.04 -5.42 -11.39
CA VAL A 263 10.76 -6.58 -11.95
C VAL A 263 12.07 -6.81 -11.20
N LEU A 264 12.85 -5.77 -10.92
CA LEU A 264 14.09 -5.87 -10.16
C LEU A 264 13.83 -6.35 -8.72
N THR A 265 12.80 -5.83 -8.06
CA THR A 265 12.42 -6.27 -6.70
C THR A 265 12.06 -7.75 -6.67
N ILE A 266 11.27 -8.23 -7.65
CA ILE A 266 10.92 -9.65 -7.75
C ILE A 266 12.18 -10.50 -8.02
N ALA A 267 13.05 -10.06 -8.93
CA ALA A 267 14.31 -10.77 -9.23
C ALA A 267 15.21 -10.84 -7.99
N CYS A 268 15.35 -9.74 -7.23
CA CYS A 268 16.09 -9.71 -5.98
C CYS A 268 15.47 -10.61 -4.91
N ALA A 269 14.13 -10.65 -4.79
CA ALA A 269 13.45 -11.53 -3.84
C ALA A 269 13.67 -13.02 -4.17
N VAL A 270 13.58 -13.39 -5.45
CA VAL A 270 13.88 -14.75 -5.92
C VAL A 270 15.34 -15.10 -5.67
N ALA A 271 16.27 -14.19 -6.01
CA ALA A 271 17.70 -14.40 -5.76
C ALA A 271 18.01 -14.55 -4.27
N ALA A 272 17.41 -13.72 -3.40
CA ALA A 272 17.57 -13.81 -1.96
C ALA A 272 17.05 -15.14 -1.39
N PHE A 273 15.98 -15.70 -1.97
CA PHE A 273 15.43 -16.99 -1.57
C PHE A 273 16.32 -18.15 -2.04
N VAL A 274 16.72 -18.16 -3.31
CA VAL A 274 17.54 -19.23 -3.90
C VAL A 274 18.96 -19.24 -3.33
N GLU A 275 19.55 -18.06 -3.14
CA GLU A 275 20.95 -17.88 -2.78
C GLU A 275 21.14 -17.45 -1.32
N GLY A 276 20.11 -17.53 -0.48
CA GLY A 276 20.16 -17.04 0.92
C GLY A 276 21.32 -17.61 1.73
N GLN A 277 21.68 -18.89 1.51
CA GLN A 277 22.85 -19.51 2.15
C GLN A 277 24.18 -18.95 1.62
N LYS A 278 24.27 -18.59 0.33
CA LYS A 278 25.45 -17.95 -0.23
C LYS A 278 25.59 -16.52 0.28
N THR A 279 24.48 -15.77 0.39
CA THR A 279 24.48 -14.43 0.99
C THR A 279 24.96 -14.47 2.44
N LYS A 280 24.47 -15.45 3.23
CA LYS A 280 24.94 -15.65 4.61
C LYS A 280 26.45 -15.90 4.67
N ARG A 281 26.94 -16.86 3.90
CA ARG A 281 28.38 -17.18 3.83
C ARG A 281 29.20 -15.97 3.37
N TRP A 282 28.72 -15.22 2.39
CA TRP A 282 29.42 -14.04 1.92
C TRP A 282 29.57 -12.97 3.01
N VAL A 283 28.52 -12.74 3.81
CA VAL A 283 28.57 -11.84 4.97
C VAL A 283 29.56 -12.37 6.01
N ASP A 284 29.59 -13.68 6.23
CA ASP A 284 30.53 -14.32 7.17
C ASP A 284 31.99 -14.15 6.73
N ASP A 285 32.27 -14.43 5.46
CA ASP A 285 33.61 -14.36 4.87
C ASP A 285 34.14 -12.91 4.76
N HIS A 286 33.24 -11.92 4.79
CA HIS A 286 33.57 -10.51 4.63
C HIS A 286 33.25 -9.67 5.87
N TRP A 287 33.03 -10.31 7.03
CA TRP A 287 32.63 -9.61 8.24
C TRP A 287 33.60 -8.49 8.64
N ASP A 288 34.91 -8.71 8.50
CA ASP A 288 35.94 -7.71 8.81
C ASP A 288 35.81 -6.41 7.99
N LYS A 289 35.12 -6.46 6.85
CA LYS A 289 34.86 -5.29 5.97
C LYS A 289 33.48 -4.66 6.17
N ILE A 290 32.55 -5.40 6.78
CA ILE A 290 31.13 -4.99 6.92
C ILE A 290 30.84 -4.54 8.36
N GLY A 291 31.44 -5.24 9.32
CA GLY A 291 31.25 -5.06 10.74
C GLY A 291 31.70 -3.70 11.24
N SER A 292 31.18 -3.33 12.40
CA SER A 292 31.55 -2.12 13.15
C SER A 292 31.91 -2.54 14.57
N GLU A 293 32.67 -1.71 15.29
CA GLU A 293 33.02 -1.99 16.70
C GLU A 293 31.78 -2.16 17.60
N ASP A 294 30.66 -1.53 17.23
CA ASP A 294 29.43 -1.50 18.03
C ASP A 294 28.49 -2.70 17.80
N ILE A 295 28.70 -3.48 16.73
CA ILE A 295 27.78 -4.54 16.30
C ILE A 295 28.57 -5.80 16.02
N THR A 296 28.22 -6.91 16.67
CA THR A 296 28.85 -8.21 16.46
C THR A 296 28.17 -9.00 15.34
N GLN A 297 28.92 -9.89 14.68
CA GLN A 297 28.41 -10.77 13.61
C GLN A 297 27.21 -11.58 14.09
N LYS A 298 27.30 -12.11 15.31
CA LYS A 298 26.21 -12.87 15.94
C LYS A 298 24.94 -12.04 16.07
N GLN A 299 25.03 -10.79 16.52
CA GLN A 299 23.86 -9.90 16.62
C GLN A 299 23.22 -9.66 15.25
N VAL A 300 23.99 -9.56 14.16
CA VAL A 300 23.43 -9.41 12.81
C VAL A 300 22.71 -10.66 12.35
N HIS A 301 23.27 -11.86 12.61
CA HIS A 301 22.59 -13.12 12.29
C HIS A 301 21.31 -13.31 13.10
N ASP A 302 21.37 -13.07 14.40
CA ASP A 302 20.22 -13.17 15.30
C ASP A 302 19.13 -12.19 14.84
N TRP A 303 19.51 -10.95 14.49
CA TRP A 303 18.58 -9.95 13.97
C TRP A 303 17.98 -10.36 12.62
N TRP A 304 18.80 -10.84 11.67
CA TRP A 304 18.33 -11.29 10.36
C TRP A 304 17.33 -12.43 10.48
N GLN A 305 17.62 -13.43 11.33
CA GLN A 305 16.72 -14.55 11.57
C GLN A 305 15.41 -14.11 12.23
N ALA A 306 15.48 -13.20 13.20
CA ALA A 306 14.30 -12.67 13.87
C ALA A 306 13.42 -11.79 12.95
N HIS A 307 14.02 -11.05 12.01
CA HIS A 307 13.31 -10.04 11.22
C HIS A 307 13.10 -10.41 9.75
N ALA A 308 13.55 -11.59 9.29
CA ALA A 308 13.37 -12.04 7.91
C ALA A 308 11.89 -12.00 7.47
N THR A 309 10.97 -12.40 8.36
CA THR A 309 9.54 -12.40 8.07
C THR A 309 9.00 -10.98 7.93
N LEU A 310 9.41 -10.06 8.82
CA LEU A 310 9.06 -8.64 8.74
C LEU A 310 9.59 -7.98 7.46
N LEU A 311 10.79 -8.36 7.02
CA LEU A 311 11.34 -7.90 5.73
C LEU A 311 10.47 -8.39 4.56
N GLY A 312 10.00 -9.64 4.61
CA GLY A 312 9.03 -10.17 3.66
C GLY A 312 7.73 -9.35 3.60
N VAL A 313 7.20 -8.94 4.76
CA VAL A 313 6.04 -8.03 4.85
C VAL A 313 6.30 -6.73 4.13
N ALA A 314 7.42 -6.08 4.45
CA ALA A 314 7.79 -4.80 3.86
C ALA A 314 7.92 -4.91 2.34
N CYS A 315 8.49 -6.01 1.83
CA CYS A 315 8.57 -6.30 0.39
C CYS A 315 7.19 -6.46 -0.26
N CYS A 316 6.23 -7.12 0.40
CA CYS A 316 4.85 -7.23 -0.10
C CYS A 316 4.17 -5.85 -0.17
N PHE A 317 4.33 -5.01 0.86
CA PHE A 317 3.83 -3.63 0.84
C PHE A 317 4.41 -2.80 -0.30
N LEU A 318 5.72 -2.94 -0.53
CA LEU A 318 6.40 -2.28 -1.64
C LEU A 318 5.82 -2.75 -2.99
N ALA A 319 5.65 -4.07 -3.18
CA ALA A 319 5.10 -4.62 -4.41
C ALA A 319 3.67 -4.11 -4.69
N ILE A 320 2.79 -4.12 -3.69
CA ILE A 320 1.41 -3.60 -3.81
C ILE A 320 1.43 -2.10 -4.15
N SER A 321 2.29 -1.34 -3.49
CA SER A 321 2.45 0.11 -3.75
C SER A 321 2.92 0.38 -5.19
N LEU A 322 3.85 -0.42 -5.70
CA LEU A 322 4.30 -0.34 -7.09
C LEU A 322 3.19 -0.69 -8.08
N ILE A 323 2.41 -1.76 -7.83
CA ILE A 323 1.28 -2.15 -8.68
C ILE A 323 0.24 -1.02 -8.74
N LEU A 324 -0.10 -0.40 -7.61
CA LEU A 324 -1.04 0.72 -7.59
C LEU A 324 -0.53 1.93 -8.35
N ASN A 325 0.76 2.26 -8.23
CA ASN A 325 1.39 3.31 -9.03
C ASN A 325 1.37 2.98 -10.53
N ILE A 326 1.62 1.72 -10.92
CA ILE A 326 1.56 1.25 -12.32
C ILE A 326 0.14 1.41 -12.88
N VAL A 327 -0.88 0.95 -12.13
CA VAL A 327 -2.28 1.06 -12.53
C VAL A 327 -2.70 2.54 -12.63
N GLY A 328 -2.35 3.34 -11.63
CA GLY A 328 -2.63 4.78 -11.60
C GLY A 328 -2.01 5.52 -12.79
N SER A 329 -0.73 5.29 -13.05
CA SER A 329 -0.02 5.91 -14.17
C SER A 329 -0.59 5.49 -15.52
N SER A 330 -0.93 4.20 -15.68
CA SER A 330 -1.57 3.67 -16.89
C SER A 330 -2.92 4.34 -17.14
N TYR A 331 -3.71 4.52 -16.08
CA TYR A 331 -4.99 5.22 -16.14
C TYR A 331 -4.80 6.69 -16.56
N PHE A 332 -3.88 7.44 -15.93
CA PHE A 332 -3.61 8.84 -16.28
C PHE A 332 -3.11 9.03 -17.72
N ILE A 333 -2.30 8.08 -18.21
CA ILE A 333 -1.86 8.07 -19.60
C ILE A 333 -3.06 7.90 -20.54
N HIS A 334 -3.96 6.98 -20.22
CA HIS A 334 -5.13 6.69 -21.04
C HIS A 334 -6.11 7.88 -21.07
N THR A 335 -6.42 8.47 -19.91
CA THR A 335 -7.32 9.64 -19.82
C THR A 335 -6.75 10.83 -20.57
N THR A 336 -5.46 11.14 -20.38
CA THR A 336 -4.81 12.25 -21.08
C THR A 336 -4.82 12.06 -22.60
N ARG A 337 -4.62 10.82 -23.09
CA ARG A 337 -4.70 10.50 -24.53
C ARG A 337 -6.12 10.67 -25.07
N ARG A 338 -7.13 10.29 -24.27
CA ARG A 338 -8.54 10.44 -24.64
C ARG A 338 -8.92 11.92 -24.75
N SER A 339 -8.60 12.74 -23.74
CA SER A 339 -8.90 14.18 -23.77
C SER A 339 -8.23 14.89 -24.96
N ARG A 340 -7.01 14.47 -25.35
CA ARG A 340 -6.34 15.01 -26.56
C ARG A 340 -7.04 14.61 -27.85
N ARG A 341 -7.60 13.40 -27.94
CA ARG A 341 -8.36 12.95 -29.12
C ARG A 341 -9.68 13.68 -29.25
N GLU A 342 -10.39 13.86 -28.14
CA GLU A 342 -11.66 14.59 -28.09
C GLU A 342 -11.45 16.08 -28.40
N GLY A 343 -10.52 16.75 -27.72
CA GLY A 343 -10.19 18.15 -28.01
C GLY A 343 -9.60 18.38 -29.41
N GLY A 344 -8.88 17.40 -29.97
CA GLY A 344 -8.43 17.44 -31.36
C GLY A 344 -9.57 17.26 -32.36
N ALA A 345 -10.55 16.40 -32.07
CA ALA A 345 -11.73 16.21 -32.90
C ALA A 345 -12.63 17.45 -32.91
N ASP A 346 -12.77 18.12 -31.76
CA ASP A 346 -13.53 19.37 -31.63
C ASP A 346 -12.82 20.55 -32.31
N ALA A 347 -11.50 20.61 -32.24
CA ALA A 347 -10.72 21.60 -33.00
C ALA A 347 -10.83 21.38 -34.52
N VAL A 348 -10.82 20.13 -34.98
CA VAL A 348 -10.97 19.76 -36.40
C VAL A 348 -12.40 19.97 -36.90
N SER A 349 -13.42 19.73 -36.06
CA SER A 349 -14.82 20.02 -36.42
C SER A 349 -15.07 21.53 -36.48
N GLY A 350 -14.49 22.31 -35.56
CA GLY A 350 -14.50 23.77 -35.58
C GLY A 350 -13.83 24.35 -36.83
N THR A 351 -12.66 23.83 -37.22
CA THR A 351 -11.97 24.28 -38.45
C THR A 351 -12.69 23.88 -39.73
N LYS A 352 -13.33 22.70 -39.78
CA LYS A 352 -14.19 22.31 -40.92
C LYS A 352 -15.47 23.15 -41.00
N SER A 353 -16.05 23.53 -39.86
CA SER A 353 -17.20 24.44 -39.82
C SER A 353 -16.82 25.84 -40.31
N PHE A 354 -15.66 26.36 -39.92
CA PHE A 354 -15.12 27.63 -40.44
C PHE A 354 -14.78 27.57 -41.94
N ALA A 355 -14.13 26.50 -42.40
CA ALA A 355 -13.78 26.33 -43.82
C ALA A 355 -15.03 26.18 -44.70
N ASN A 356 -16.06 25.47 -44.23
CA ASN A 356 -17.33 25.36 -44.96
C ASN A 356 -18.14 26.67 -44.94
N ALA A 357 -18.07 27.48 -43.88
CA ALA A 357 -18.67 28.82 -43.87
C ALA A 357 -17.98 29.77 -44.86
N ALA A 358 -16.65 29.70 -44.98
CA ALA A 358 -15.88 30.49 -45.95
C ALA A 358 -16.13 30.05 -47.41
N TYR A 359 -16.45 28.78 -47.66
CA TYR A 359 -16.79 28.28 -49.01
C TYR A 359 -18.28 28.40 -49.37
N ALA A 360 -19.18 28.46 -48.38
CA ALA A 360 -20.62 28.67 -48.62
C ALA A 360 -20.99 30.16 -48.74
N GLY A 361 -20.12 31.07 -48.26
CA GLY A 361 -20.23 32.52 -48.46
C GLY A 361 -19.69 32.96 -49.82
N GLY A 362 -20.27 32.46 -50.90
CA GLY A 362 -20.08 33.03 -52.22
C GLY A 362 -20.89 34.32 -52.36
N ASP A 363 -20.46 35.38 -51.68
CA ASP A 363 -20.79 36.79 -51.97
C ASP A 363 -19.76 37.66 -51.23
N ALA A 364 -18.66 37.95 -51.94
CA ALA A 364 -17.43 38.55 -51.43
C ALA A 364 -17.51 40.08 -51.22
N GLU A 365 -18.57 40.59 -50.58
CA GLU A 365 -18.74 42.04 -50.41
C GLU A 365 -19.10 42.51 -48.99
N SER A 366 -19.19 41.61 -48.00
CA SER A 366 -19.53 42.00 -46.60
C SER A 366 -18.52 41.57 -45.52
N ALA A 367 -17.36 41.05 -45.91
CA ALA A 367 -16.41 40.43 -44.97
C ALA A 367 -15.53 41.40 -44.16
N GLU A 368 -15.52 42.70 -44.46
CA GLU A 368 -14.71 43.67 -43.70
C GLU A 368 -15.34 44.09 -42.35
N ASP A 369 -16.67 44.11 -42.22
CA ASP A 369 -17.33 44.55 -40.97
C ASP A 369 -17.41 43.45 -39.88
N GLY A 370 -17.20 42.18 -40.26
CA GLY A 370 -17.22 41.05 -39.32
C GLY A 370 -15.92 40.82 -38.56
N MET A 371 -14.78 41.25 -39.09
CA MET A 371 -13.46 41.02 -38.47
C MET A 371 -13.20 41.90 -37.25
N LEU A 372 -13.76 43.12 -37.21
CA LEU A 372 -13.54 44.06 -36.10
C LEU A 372 -14.30 43.68 -34.81
N ASN A 373 -15.39 42.92 -34.90
CA ASN A 373 -16.14 42.46 -33.73
C ASN A 373 -15.60 41.15 -33.10
N GLY A 374 -14.78 40.39 -33.83
CA GLY A 374 -14.19 39.13 -33.35
C GLY A 374 -13.03 39.33 -32.36
N GLU A 375 -12.23 40.39 -32.53
CA GLU A 375 -11.11 40.70 -31.61
C GLU A 375 -11.58 41.25 -30.26
N ALA A 376 -12.73 41.94 -30.21
CA ALA A 376 -13.28 42.47 -28.96
C ALA A 376 -13.75 41.36 -28.00
N LEU A 377 -14.39 40.30 -28.52
CA LEU A 377 -14.87 39.17 -27.70
C LEU A 377 -13.74 38.23 -27.23
N SER A 378 -12.60 38.23 -27.92
CA SER A 378 -11.41 37.46 -27.51
C SER A 378 -10.71 38.06 -26.29
N ASN A 379 -10.73 39.39 -26.13
CA ASN A 379 -10.08 40.04 -24.99
C ASN A 379 -10.88 39.90 -23.69
N ASP A 380 -12.22 39.95 -23.75
CA ASP A 380 -13.05 39.78 -22.55
C ASP A 380 -13.01 38.36 -21.98
N ALA A 381 -12.86 37.35 -22.84
CA ALA A 381 -12.68 35.96 -22.41
C ALA A 381 -11.32 35.72 -21.72
N HIS A 382 -10.31 36.54 -22.02
CA HIS A 382 -8.99 36.46 -21.40
C HIS A 382 -8.94 37.11 -20.01
N VAL A 383 -9.76 38.15 -19.76
CA VAL A 383 -9.88 38.81 -18.46
C VAL A 383 -10.64 37.94 -17.45
N ALA A 384 -11.75 37.30 -17.87
CA ALA A 384 -12.54 36.43 -17.00
C ALA A 384 -11.82 35.14 -16.55
N ARG A 385 -10.73 34.74 -17.22
CA ARG A 385 -9.89 33.58 -16.84
C ARG A 385 -8.77 33.90 -15.86
N SER A 386 -8.55 35.17 -15.53
CA SER A 386 -7.51 35.60 -14.59
C SER A 386 -8.01 35.79 -13.15
N GLU A 387 -9.33 35.71 -12.93
CA GLU A 387 -9.97 35.91 -11.62
C GLU A 387 -10.59 34.63 -11.00
N LEU A 388 -10.25 33.45 -11.53
CA LEU A 388 -10.57 32.13 -10.97
C LEU A 388 -9.29 31.30 -10.86
#